data_AF-X1HRN5-F1
#
_entry.id   AF-X1HRN5-F1
#
_cell.length_a   1.000
_cell.length_b   1.000
_cell.length_c   1.000
_cell.angle_alpha   90.00
_cell.angle_beta   90.00
_cell.angle_gamma   90.00
#
_symmetry.space_group_name_H-M   'P 1'
#
loop_
_entity.id
_entity.type
_entity.pdbx_description
1 polymer ?
#
loop_
_entity_poly.entity_id
_entity_poly.type
_entity_poly.pdbx_seq_one_letter_code
_entity_poly.pdbx_strand_id
1 'polypeptide(L)' 'CPEGIPIYLIQELGDKVKVPQVRELCRDKYARQKVNVEACTECGECEEKCPYHLPIHKMLKEKHILLTA' A
#
# COMPACT_ATOMS: atom_id res chain seq x y z
N CYS A 1 -4.80 0.63 -11.22
CA CYS A 1 -3.71 -0.36 -11.19
C CYS A 1 -4.21 -1.60 -11.92
N PRO A 2 -3.55 -2.02 -13.00
CA PRO A 2 -3.98 -3.17 -13.82
C PRO A 2 -4.07 -4.45 -12.99
N GLU A 3 -3.16 -4.60 -12.04
CA GLU A 3 -3.08 -5.74 -11.12
C GLU A 3 -4.14 -5.69 -9.99
N GLY A 4 -4.95 -4.64 -9.92
CA GLY A 4 -6.00 -4.51 -8.91
C GLY A 4 -5.48 -4.20 -7.49
N ILE A 5 -4.23 -3.74 -7.36
CA ILE A 5 -3.63 -3.37 -6.06
C ILE A 5 -4.50 -2.29 -5.41
N PRO A 6 -4.97 -2.49 -4.15
CA PRO A 6 -5.83 -1.53 -3.48
C PRO A 6 -5.02 -0.36 -2.88
N ILE A 7 -4.46 0.49 -3.75
CA ILE A 7 -3.52 1.58 -3.40
C ILE A 7 -3.99 2.40 -2.19
N TYR A 8 -5.26 2.83 -2.18
CA TYR A 8 -5.83 3.62 -1.08
C TYR A 8 -5.84 2.87 0.25
N LEU A 9 -6.19 1.58 0.25
CA LEU A 9 -6.21 0.76 1.46
C LEU A 9 -4.79 0.59 2.02
N ILE A 10 -3.83 0.32 1.16
CA ILE A 10 -2.43 0.14 1.56
C ILE A 10 -1.87 1.46 2.12
N GLN A 11 -2.21 2.58 1.47
CA GLN A 11 -1.91 3.92 1.99
C GLN A 11 -2.46 4.10 3.40
N GLU A 12 -3.76 3.85 3.59
CA GLU A 12 -4.44 4.03 4.87
C GLU A 12 -3.85 3.14 5.97
N LEU A 13 -3.70 1.84 5.71
CA LEU A 13 -3.16 0.88 6.67
C LEU A 13 -1.71 1.22 7.02
N GLY A 14 -0.90 1.62 6.04
CA GLY A 14 0.49 2.02 6.26
C GLY A 14 0.66 3.31 7.05
N ASP A 15 -0.35 4.20 7.07
CA ASP A 15 -0.36 5.35 7.98
C ASP A 15 -0.82 4.95 9.39
N LYS A 16 -1.86 4.10 9.49
CA LYS A 16 -2.42 3.66 10.79
C LYS A 16 -1.53 2.67 11.55
N VAL A 17 -0.71 1.86 10.87
CA VAL A 17 0.17 0.85 11.50
C VAL A 17 1.19 1.45 12.48
N LYS A 18 1.48 2.76 12.32
CA LYS A 18 2.35 3.53 13.22
C LYS A 18 1.74 3.70 14.63
N VAL A 19 0.42 3.62 14.75
CA VAL A 19 -0.31 3.73 16.02
C VAL A 19 -0.34 2.35 16.71
N PRO A 20 0.26 2.19 17.91
CA PRO A 20 0.40 0.88 18.56
C PRO A 20 -0.91 0.12 18.75
N GLN A 21 -1.99 0.82 19.12
CA GLN A 21 -3.29 0.24 19.45
C GLN A 21 -3.97 -0.48 18.27
N VAL A 22 -3.67 -0.07 17.04
CA VAL A 22 -4.29 -0.62 15.81
C VAL A 22 -3.27 -1.31 14.91
N ARG A 23 -2.01 -1.43 15.35
CA ARG A 23 -0.91 -1.99 14.55
C ARG A 23 -1.20 -3.40 14.06
N GLU A 24 -1.51 -4.31 14.98
CA GLU A 24 -1.77 -5.71 14.63
C GLU A 24 -3.01 -5.85 13.73
N LEU A 25 -4.06 -5.09 14.02
CA LEU A 25 -5.26 -5.05 13.18
C LEU A 25 -4.94 -4.60 11.74
N CYS A 26 -4.05 -3.62 11.57
CA CYS A 26 -3.64 -3.16 10.25
C CYS A 26 -2.86 -4.25 9.48
N ARG A 27 -1.97 -4.97 10.18
CA ARG A 27 -1.18 -6.07 9.61
C ARG A 27 -2.07 -7.25 9.21
N ASP A 28 -2.98 -7.68 10.08
CA ASP A 28 -3.95 -8.74 9.77
C ASP A 28 -4.85 -8.35 8.58
N LYS A 29 -5.39 -7.13 8.57
CA LYS A 29 -6.17 -6.63 7.44
C LYS A 29 -5.39 -6.64 6.12
N TYR A 30 -4.11 -6.28 6.18
CA TYR A 30 -3.23 -6.28 5.03
C TYR A 30 -2.94 -7.71 4.53
N ALA A 31 -2.63 -8.62 5.46
CA ALA A 31 -2.37 -10.03 5.15
C ALA A 31 -3.57 -10.76 4.54
N ARG A 32 -4.80 -10.34 4.86
CA ARG A 32 -6.04 -10.87 4.26
C ARG A 32 -6.33 -10.36 2.85
N GLN A 33 -5.58 -9.37 2.35
CA GLN A 33 -5.79 -8.88 0.99
C GLN A 33 -5.34 -9.93 -0.02
N LYS A 34 -6.17 -10.17 -1.03
CA LYS A 34 -5.85 -11.12 -2.12
C LYS A 34 -4.69 -10.63 -3.00
N VAL A 35 -4.52 -9.30 -3.07
CA VAL A 35 -3.50 -8.64 -3.87
C VAL A 35 -2.84 -7.57 -3.01
N ASN A 36 -1.51 -7.53 -3.02
CA ASN A 36 -0.70 -6.62 -2.23
C ASN A 36 0.35 -5.94 -3.14
N VAL A 37 1.35 -5.25 -2.55
CA VAL A 37 2.36 -4.51 -3.34
C VAL A 37 3.32 -5.43 -4.09
N GLU A 38 3.44 -6.70 -3.72
CA GLU A 38 4.31 -7.67 -4.40
C GLU A 38 3.83 -7.99 -5.82
N ALA A 39 2.54 -7.81 -6.10
CA ALA A 39 1.98 -7.92 -7.45
C ALA A 39 2.30 -6.72 -8.34
N CYS A 40 2.99 -5.68 -7.84
CA CYS A 40 3.25 -4.48 -8.63
C CYS A 40 4.24 -4.75 -9.76
N THR A 41 3.79 -4.53 -11.01
CA THR A 41 4.60 -4.65 -12.23
C THR A 41 5.34 -3.37 -12.62
N GLU A 42 5.41 -2.39 -11.71
CA GLU A 42 6.09 -1.10 -11.94
C GLU A 42 5.57 -0.34 -13.19
N CYS A 43 4.30 -0.53 -13.54
CA CYS A 43 3.66 0.03 -14.74
C CYS A 43 3.55 1.57 -14.79
N GLY A 44 3.76 2.29 -13.68
CA GLY A 44 3.70 3.77 -13.63
C GLY A 44 2.29 4.38 -13.72
N GLU A 45 1.27 3.62 -14.10
CA GLU A 45 -0.10 4.10 -14.37
C GLU A 45 -0.75 4.85 -13.18
N CYS A 46 -0.37 4.51 -11.95
CA CYS A 46 -0.86 5.18 -10.75
C CYS A 46 -0.29 6.60 -10.58
N GLU A 47 0.98 6.80 -10.96
CA GLU A 47 1.67 8.08 -10.85
C GLU A 47 1.22 9.04 -11.95
N GLU A 48 0.98 8.53 -13.17
CA GLU A 48 0.42 9.32 -14.29
C GLU A 48 -0.99 9.82 -14.00
N LYS A 49 -1.81 9.01 -13.33
CA LYS A 49 -3.18 9.38 -12.92
C LYS A 49 -3.24 10.28 -11.69
N CYS A 50 -2.12 10.44 -10.97
CA CYS A 50 -2.09 11.25 -9.76
C CYS A 50 -1.91 12.74 -10.13
N PRO A 51 -2.89 13.62 -9.81
CA PRO A 51 -2.79 15.04 -10.16
C PRO A 51 -1.64 15.78 -9.47
N TYR A 52 -1.09 15.18 -8.41
CA TYR A 52 0.02 15.71 -7.62
C TYR A 52 1.36 15.09 -7.99
N HIS A 53 1.42 14.19 -9.00
CA HIS A 53 2.63 13.49 -9.43
C HIS A 53 3.44 12.91 -8.26
N LEU A 54 2.73 12.33 -7.28
CA LEU A 54 3.37 11.74 -6.12
C LEU A 54 4.09 10.43 -6.50
N PRO A 55 5.21 10.09 -5.84
CA PRO A 55 5.93 8.85 -6.06
C PRO A 55 5.21 7.65 -5.42
N ILE A 56 4.00 7.33 -5.90
CA ILE A 56 3.09 6.34 -5.31
C ILE A 56 3.77 4.98 -5.21
N HIS A 57 4.53 4.59 -6.22
CA HIS A 57 5.22 3.31 -6.24
C HIS A 57 6.19 3.16 -5.06
N LYS A 58 6.99 4.21 -4.78
CA LYS A 58 7.90 4.24 -3.64
C LYS A 58 7.13 4.19 -2.31
N MET A 59 6.09 5.00 -2.19
CA MET A 59 5.25 5.07 -0.97
C MET A 59 4.59 3.72 -0.66
N LEU A 60 4.10 3.01 -1.67
CA LEU A 60 3.50 1.68 -1.51
C LEU A 60 4.53 0.65 -1.03
N LYS A 61 5.74 0.63 -1.61
CA LYS A 61 6.83 -0.25 -1.17
C LYS A 61 7.19 0.00 0.30
N GLU A 62 7.33 1.27 0.70
CA GLU A 62 7.62 1.63 2.10
C GLU A 62 6.52 1.14 3.05
N LYS A 63 5.25 1.30 2.67
CA LYS A 63 4.11 0.88 3.49
C LYS A 63 3.96 -0.64 3.56
N HIS A 64 4.24 -1.34 2.47
CA HIS A 64 4.28 -2.79 2.46
C HIS A 64 5.26 -3.30 3.52
N ILE A 65 6.49 -2.78 3.54
CA ILE A 65 7.51 -3.15 4.53
C ILE A 65 7.02 -2.92 5.97
N LEU A 66 6.35 -1.80 6.24
CA LEU A 66 5.81 -1.52 7.58
C LEU A 66 4.69 -2.47 8.01
N LEU A 67 3.89 -2.95 7.05
CA LEU A 67 2.76 -3.84 7.27
C LEU A 67 3.17 -5.32 7.34
N THR A 68 4.36 -5.67 6.84
CA THR A 68 4.90 -7.04 6.85
C THR A 68 6.07 -7.25 7.81
N ALA A 69 6.67 -6.18 8.35
CA ALA A 69 7.58 -6.24 9.52
C ALA A 69 6.83 -6.63 10.80
#